data_AF-A0A951G6M7-F1
#
_entry.id   AF-A0A951G6M7-F1
#
_cell.length_a   1.000
_cell.length_b   1.000
_cell.length_c   1.000
_cell.angle_alpha   90.00
_cell.angle_beta   90.00
_cell.angle_gamma   90.00
#
_symmetry.space_group_name_H-M   'P 1'
#
loop_
_entity.id
_entity.type
_entity.pdbx_description
1 polymer ?
#
loop_
_entity_poly.entity_id
_entity_poly.type
_entity_poly.pdbx_seq_one_letter_code
_entity_poly.pdbx_strand_id
1 'polypeptide(L)'
;MAERQGFWSERPRKGGDDAQLLVAERVHDLRHVGYEELRRRADTETEVEDVSGLEGKRYKRRTSVKRMSREGAEELRVHVSVVGLGRLARLNPLAEQVLLATPDGEMVGEYTLASEGNDPRRYQMPRGGSRGS
;
A
#
# COMPACT_ATOMS: atom_id res chain seq x y z
N MET A 1 -30.51 -9.42 20.25
CA MET A 1 -29.16 -8.80 20.36
C MET A 1 -28.17 -9.94 20.29
N ALA A 2 -27.38 -10.02 19.22
CA ALA A 2 -26.44 -11.12 18.99
C ALA A 2 -25.07 -10.51 18.73
N GLU A 3 -24.16 -10.74 19.66
CA GLU A 3 -22.73 -10.51 19.51
C GLU A 3 -22.25 -11.37 18.35
N ARG A 4 -21.90 -10.73 17.23
CA ARG A 4 -21.15 -11.38 16.15
C ARG A 4 -19.67 -11.08 16.38
N GLN A 5 -19.02 -11.99 17.12
CA GLN A 5 -17.57 -12.10 17.19
C GLN A 5 -17.00 -12.23 15.77
N GLY A 6 -16.38 -11.16 15.27
CA GLY A 6 -15.70 -11.12 13.97
C GLY A 6 -14.32 -11.78 14.08
N PHE A 7 -14.17 -12.92 13.41
CA PHE A 7 -13.13 -13.93 13.58
C PHE A 7 -11.74 -13.59 13.02
N TRP A 8 -11.36 -12.31 12.91
CA TRP A 8 -9.98 -11.91 12.60
C TRP A 8 -9.64 -10.57 13.26
N SER A 9 -9.63 -10.52 14.59
CA SER A 9 -8.80 -9.55 15.28
C SER A 9 -7.36 -9.79 14.82
N GLU A 10 -6.81 -8.89 14.00
CA GLU A 10 -5.36 -8.81 13.75
C GLU A 10 -4.68 -8.89 15.12
N ARG A 11 -4.11 -10.06 15.43
CA ARG A 11 -3.41 -10.22 16.70
C ARG A 11 -2.31 -9.18 16.70
N PRO A 12 -2.21 -8.31 17.72
CA PRO A 12 -1.13 -7.35 17.84
C PRO A 12 0.19 -8.12 17.76
N ARG A 13 0.89 -8.01 16.62
CA ARG A 13 2.20 -8.62 16.48
C ARG A 13 3.18 -7.67 17.14
N LYS A 14 4.03 -8.18 18.03
CA LYS A 14 5.04 -7.35 18.70
C LYS A 14 5.92 -6.63 17.68
N GLY A 15 5.77 -5.31 17.57
CA GLY A 15 6.44 -4.45 16.58
C GLY A 15 5.66 -4.20 15.28
N GLY A 16 4.35 -4.48 15.25
CA GLY A 16 3.46 -4.12 14.15
C GLY A 16 3.29 -2.60 14.00
N ASP A 17 3.15 -1.89 15.11
CA ASP A 17 2.95 -0.44 15.12
C ASP A 17 4.17 0.31 14.54
N ASP A 18 5.38 -0.07 14.95
CA ASP A 18 6.64 0.40 14.36
C ASP A 18 6.69 0.12 12.85
N ALA A 19 6.31 -1.08 12.43
CA ALA A 19 6.35 -1.46 11.03
C ALA A 19 5.34 -0.65 10.19
N GLN A 20 4.15 -0.36 10.73
CA GLN A 20 3.16 0.48 10.08
C GLN A 20 3.66 1.91 9.91
N LEU A 21 4.29 2.48 10.94
CA LEU A 21 4.92 3.80 10.86
C LEU A 21 6.00 3.86 9.77
N LEU A 22 6.87 2.85 9.70
CA LEU A 22 7.95 2.76 8.71
C LEU A 22 7.44 2.61 7.27
N VAL A 23 6.29 1.93 7.09
CA VAL A 23 5.60 1.87 5.79
C VAL A 23 5.01 3.24 5.45
N ALA A 24 4.30 3.87 6.39
CA ALA A 24 3.65 5.15 6.19
C ALA A 24 4.66 6.27 5.85
N GLU A 25 5.81 6.30 6.53
CA GLU A 25 6.93 7.20 6.23
C GLU A 25 7.38 7.05 4.77
N ARG A 26 7.66 5.83 4.32
CA ARG A 26 8.10 5.59 2.94
C ARG A 26 7.02 5.92 1.92
N VAL A 27 5.76 5.66 2.23
CA VAL A 27 4.64 6.07 1.36
C VAL A 27 4.53 7.58 1.28
N HIS A 28 4.71 8.30 2.39
CA HIS A 28 4.76 9.75 2.40
C HIS A 28 5.89 10.27 1.50
N ASP A 29 7.10 9.71 1.61
CA ASP A 29 8.23 10.08 0.75
C ASP A 29 7.93 9.81 -0.74
N LEU A 30 7.38 8.64 -1.05
CA LEU A 30 7.05 8.25 -2.42
C LEU A 30 6.01 9.17 -3.07
N ARG A 31 5.07 9.74 -2.30
CA ARG A 31 4.10 10.73 -2.80
C ARG A 31 4.75 12.02 -3.28
N HIS A 32 5.97 12.32 -2.81
CA HIS A 32 6.75 13.47 -3.27
C HIS A 32 7.66 13.12 -4.45
N VAL A 33 7.73 11.84 -4.85
CA VAL A 33 8.45 11.39 -6.03
C VAL A 33 7.53 11.49 -7.24
N GLY A 34 7.95 12.23 -8.26
CA GLY A 34 7.18 12.36 -9.51
C GLY A 34 7.05 11.04 -10.28
N TYR A 35 5.97 10.92 -11.05
CA TYR A 35 5.65 9.71 -11.82
C TYR A 35 6.82 9.20 -12.67
N GLU A 36 7.50 10.07 -13.42
CA GLU A 36 8.63 9.67 -14.28
C GLU A 36 9.79 9.04 -13.50
N GLU A 37 10.04 9.51 -12.27
CA GLU A 37 11.07 8.93 -11.42
C GLU A 37 10.65 7.56 -10.89
N LEU A 38 9.39 7.40 -10.49
CA LEU A 38 8.84 6.08 -10.14
C LEU A 38 8.88 5.13 -11.34
N ARG A 39 8.58 5.65 -12.53
CA ARG A 39 8.61 4.90 -13.78
C ARG A 39 10.01 4.40 -14.09
N ARG A 40 11.05 5.21 -13.87
CA ARG A 40 12.46 4.78 -13.98
C ARG A 40 12.78 3.67 -12.98
N ARG A 41 12.30 3.78 -11.73
CA ARG A 41 12.49 2.75 -10.69
C ARG A 41 11.80 1.43 -11.03
N ALA A 42 10.77 1.44 -11.89
CA ALA A 42 10.10 0.22 -12.31
C ALA A 42 10.99 -0.74 -13.12
N ASP A 43 12.07 -0.24 -13.71
CA ASP A 43 13.08 -1.04 -14.43
C ASP A 43 14.23 -1.50 -13.51
N THR A 44 14.21 -1.12 -12.22
CA THR A 44 15.26 -1.45 -11.25
C THR A 44 14.86 -2.58 -10.32
N GLU A 45 15.85 -3.23 -9.71
CA GLU A 45 15.59 -4.23 -8.67
C GLU A 45 14.90 -3.60 -7.44
N THR A 46 14.28 -4.45 -6.63
CA THR A 46 13.62 -4.02 -5.39
C THR A 46 14.64 -3.33 -4.47
N GLU A 47 14.33 -2.10 -4.08
CA GLU A 47 15.11 -1.35 -3.09
C GLU A 47 14.93 -2.01 -1.72
N VAL A 48 16.05 -2.28 -1.02
CA VAL A 48 16.04 -2.87 0.32
C VAL A 48 16.89 -2.02 1.25
N GLU A 49 16.27 -1.55 2.33
CA GLU A 49 16.89 -0.69 3.32
C GLU A 49 16.85 -1.32 4.70
N ASP A 50 17.93 -1.18 5.48
CA ASP A 50 17.90 -1.47 6.90
C ASP A 50 17.37 -0.25 7.66
N VAL A 51 16.27 -0.41 8.38
CA VAL A 51 15.60 0.68 9.11
C VAL A 51 15.40 0.31 10.57
N SER A 52 15.34 1.32 11.43
CA SER A 52 15.11 1.15 12.86
C SER A 52 13.74 1.70 13.24
N GLY A 53 12.95 0.92 13.97
CA GLY A 53 11.72 1.39 14.60
C GLY A 53 12.01 2.29 15.81
N LEU A 54 10.96 2.84 16.42
CA LEU A 54 11.08 3.81 17.51
C LEU A 54 11.74 3.22 18.76
N GLU A 55 11.55 1.91 18.99
CA GLU A 55 12.20 1.18 20.08
C GLU A 55 13.63 0.70 19.74
N GLY A 56 14.22 1.16 18.63
CA GLY A 56 15.56 0.77 18.18
C GLY A 56 15.63 -0.65 17.58
N LYS A 57 14.49 -1.32 17.43
CA LYS A 57 14.42 -2.61 16.76
C LYS A 57 14.69 -2.46 15.27
N ARG A 58 15.50 -3.35 14.71
CA ARG A 58 15.89 -3.32 13.30
C ARG A 58 14.92 -4.11 12.42
N TYR A 59 14.64 -3.57 11.26
CA TYR A 59 13.79 -4.14 10.22
C TYR A 59 14.45 -3.97 8.86
N LYS A 60 13.91 -4.67 7.86
CA LYS A 60 14.20 -4.39 6.45
C LYS A 60 12.95 -3.82 5.80
N ARG A 61 13.06 -2.61 5.26
CA ARG A 61 12.05 -2.02 4.39
C ARG A 61 12.37 -2.37 2.95
N ARG A 62 11.34 -2.69 2.18
CA ARG A 62 11.44 -3.04 0.77
C ARG A 62 10.49 -2.20 -0.04
N THR A 63 10.98 -1.63 -1.13
CA THR A 63 10.17 -0.87 -2.07
C THR A 63 10.34 -1.50 -3.45
N SER A 64 9.25 -1.96 -4.03
CA SER A 64 9.24 -2.44 -5.42
C SER A 64 8.27 -1.62 -6.24
N VAL A 65 8.67 -1.26 -7.46
CA VAL A 65 7.82 -0.59 -8.42
C VAL A 65 7.68 -1.49 -9.64
N LYS A 66 6.46 -1.66 -10.13
CA LYS A 66 6.19 -2.46 -11.33
C LYS A 66 5.30 -1.68 -12.28
N ARG A 67 5.63 -1.71 -13.57
CA ARG A 67 4.72 -1.22 -14.62
C ARG A 67 3.59 -2.21 -14.80
N MET A 68 2.39 -1.68 -14.99
CA MET A 68 1.22 -2.44 -15.40
C MET A 68 0.42 -1.62 -16.40
N SER A 69 -0.45 -2.29 -17.16
CA SER A 69 -1.40 -1.63 -18.03
C SER A 69 -2.81 -1.92 -17.56
N ARG A 70 -3.62 -0.87 -17.44
CA ARG A 70 -5.03 -0.94 -17.06
C ARG A 70 -5.83 -0.06 -18.02
N GLU A 71 -6.86 -0.64 -18.64
CA GLU A 71 -7.75 0.08 -19.56
C GLU A 71 -7.03 0.83 -20.70
N GLY A 72 -5.85 0.33 -21.11
CA GLY A 72 -5.02 0.94 -22.17
C GLY A 72 -4.10 2.07 -21.69
N ALA A 73 -4.13 2.44 -20.42
CA ALA A 73 -3.18 3.36 -19.79
C ALA A 73 -2.06 2.58 -19.07
N GLU A 74 -0.87 3.18 -18.99
CA GLU A 74 0.22 2.70 -18.13
C GLU A 74 -0.01 3.20 -16.70
N GLU A 75 0.10 2.30 -15.72
CA GLU A 75 0.07 2.61 -14.30
C GLU A 75 1.30 1.98 -13.62
N LEU A 76 1.70 2.52 -12.48
CA LEU A 76 2.78 1.98 -11.67
C LEU A 76 2.22 1.42 -10.36
N ARG A 77 2.50 0.14 -10.11
CA ARG A 77 2.22 -0.50 -8.83
C ARG A 77 3.43 -0.41 -7.93
N VAL A 78 3.31 0.34 -6.85
CA VAL A 78 4.36 0.50 -5.84
C VAL A 78 3.99 -0.33 -4.61
N HIS A 79 4.83 -1.28 -4.23
CA HIS A 79 4.64 -2.10 -3.03
C HIS A 79 5.75 -1.81 -2.02
N VAL A 80 5.34 -1.37 -0.85
CA VAL A 80 6.20 -1.13 0.31
C VAL A 80 5.91 -2.20 1.35
N SER A 81 6.95 -2.89 1.84
CA SER A 81 6.80 -3.87 2.92
C SER A 81 7.92 -3.73 3.95
N VAL A 82 7.58 -3.99 5.20
CA VAL A 82 8.53 -4.03 6.31
C VAL A 82 8.56 -5.44 6.90
N VAL A 83 9.74 -6.04 6.90
CA VAL A 83 9.99 -7.40 7.38
C VAL A 83 10.97 -7.38 8.55
N GLY A 84 10.85 -8.34 9.47
CA GLY A 84 11.88 -8.57 10.49
C GLY A 84 13.19 -9.12 9.90
N LEU A 85 14.24 -9.23 10.72
CA LEU A 85 15.55 -9.75 10.32
C LEU A 85 15.65 -11.30 10.25
N GLY A 86 14.55 -12.02 10.49
CA GLY A 86 14.52 -13.49 10.49
C GLY A 86 14.56 -14.12 9.09
N ARG A 87 15.09 -15.35 8.98
CA ARG A 87 15.20 -16.09 7.70
C ARG A 87 13.85 -16.31 7.00
N LEU A 88 12.76 -16.43 7.76
CA LEU A 88 11.40 -16.59 7.24
C LEU A 88 10.60 -15.28 7.15
N ALA A 89 11.17 -14.15 7.59
CA ALA A 89 10.44 -12.88 7.67
C ALA A 89 10.00 -12.34 6.30
N ARG A 90 10.65 -12.80 5.22
CA ARG A 90 10.29 -12.45 3.83
C ARG A 90 8.90 -12.91 3.43
N LEU A 91 8.39 -13.98 4.03
CA LEU A 91 7.09 -14.59 3.67
C LEU A 91 5.94 -14.05 4.51
N ASN A 92 6.23 -13.26 5.55
CA ASN A 92 5.22 -12.70 6.45
C ASN A 92 5.66 -11.30 6.87
N PRO A 93 5.40 -10.28 6.03
CA PRO A 93 5.68 -8.90 6.39
C PRO A 93 4.93 -8.52 7.66
N LEU A 94 5.56 -7.66 8.46
CA LEU A 94 4.98 -7.11 9.67
C LEU A 94 3.96 -6.02 9.33
N ALA A 95 4.22 -5.27 8.26
CA ALA A 95 3.31 -4.31 7.65
C ALA A 95 3.63 -4.19 6.14
N GLU A 96 2.63 -3.86 5.36
CA GLU A 96 2.78 -3.57 3.93
C GLU A 96 1.72 -2.59 3.44
N GLN A 97 2.03 -1.87 2.37
CA GLN A 97 1.10 -1.01 1.66
C GLN A 97 1.39 -1.07 0.15
N VAL A 98 0.33 -1.05 -0.64
CA VAL A 98 0.41 -1.00 -2.10
C VAL A 98 -0.23 0.28 -2.59
N LEU A 99 0.39 0.93 -3.57
CA LEU A 99 -0.05 2.17 -4.17
C LEU A 99 -0.10 1.99 -5.69
N LEU A 100 -1.07 2.65 -6.33
CA LEU A 100 -1.11 2.90 -7.76
C LEU A 100 -0.70 4.35 -8.00
N ALA A 101 0.27 4.56 -8.87
CA ALA A 101 0.61 5.87 -9.39
C ALA A 101 0.26 5.95 -10.87
N THR A 102 -0.44 7.01 -11.24
CA THR A 102 -0.88 7.29 -12.62
C THR A 102 -0.06 8.45 -13.22
N PRO A 103 0.04 8.55 -14.57
CA PRO A 103 0.84 9.57 -15.23
C PRO A 103 0.44 11.03 -14.93
N ASP A 104 -0.82 11.25 -14.55
CA ASP A 104 -1.35 12.55 -14.12
C ASP A 104 -0.88 12.99 -12.73
N GLY A 105 -0.11 12.13 -12.04
CA GLY A 105 0.45 12.40 -10.73
C GLY A 105 -0.45 11.99 -9.57
N GLU A 106 -1.60 11.34 -9.83
CA GLU A 106 -2.36 10.74 -8.74
C GLU A 106 -1.61 9.54 -8.16
N MET A 107 -1.60 9.43 -6.83
CA MET A 107 -1.09 8.26 -6.13
C MET A 107 -2.11 7.80 -5.10
N VAL A 108 -2.73 6.64 -5.36
CA VAL A 108 -3.84 6.10 -4.58
C VAL A 108 -3.41 4.78 -3.97
N GLY A 109 -3.70 4.54 -2.68
CA GLY A 109 -3.49 3.22 -2.10
C GLY A 109 -4.38 2.18 -2.78
N GLU A 110 -3.81 1.04 -3.21
CA GLU A 110 -4.65 -0.11 -3.55
C GLU A 110 -5.35 -0.56 -2.27
N TYR A 111 -6.67 -0.44 -2.27
CA TYR A 111 -7.53 -1.07 -1.30
C TYR A 111 -7.42 -2.59 -1.47
N THR A 112 -6.47 -3.21 -0.77
CA THR A 112 -6.62 -4.64 -0.47
C THR A 112 -7.90 -4.79 0.35
N LEU A 113 -8.71 -5.81 0.07
CA LEU A 113 -10.02 -6.08 0.70
C LEU A 113 -10.00 -6.12 2.25
N ALA A 114 -8.83 -5.98 2.89
CA ALA A 114 -8.65 -5.74 4.31
C ALA A 114 -8.97 -4.29 4.77
N SER A 115 -9.20 -3.32 3.87
CA SER A 115 -9.39 -1.88 4.19
C SER A 115 -10.77 -1.31 3.79
N GLU A 116 -11.81 -2.14 3.72
CA GLU A 116 -13.06 -1.87 2.99
C GLU A 116 -14.06 -0.84 3.59
N GLY A 117 -13.61 0.13 4.39
CA GLY A 117 -14.51 1.00 5.16
C GLY A 117 -14.83 2.39 4.60
N ASN A 118 -14.01 2.99 3.71
CA ASN A 118 -14.08 4.45 3.54
C ASN A 118 -13.72 4.97 2.13
N ASP A 119 -14.32 4.41 1.08
CA ASP A 119 -14.30 5.02 -0.26
C ASP A 119 -15.57 5.86 -0.49
N PRO A 120 -15.49 7.21 -0.53
CA PRO A 120 -16.63 8.07 -0.84
C PRO A 120 -17.14 7.93 -2.29
N ARG A 121 -16.37 7.32 -3.20
CA ARG A 121 -16.76 7.07 -4.60
C ARG A 121 -17.78 5.92 -4.69
N ARG A 122 -17.86 5.06 -3.68
CA ARG A 122 -18.88 4.01 -3.56
C ARG A 122 -20.32 4.57 -3.46
N TYR A 123 -20.46 5.83 -3.05
CA TYR A 123 -21.75 6.53 -2.90
C TYR A 123 -22.05 7.53 -4.02
N GLN A 124 -21.19 7.66 -5.04
CA GLN A 124 -21.55 8.43 -6.22
C GLN A 124 -22.48 7.60 -7.11
N MET A 125 -23.79 7.68 -6.82
CA MET A 125 -24.79 7.28 -7.81
C MET A 125 -24.60 8.10 -9.09
N PRO A 126 -24.64 7.49 -10.28
CA PRO A 126 -24.62 8.24 -11.52
C PRO A 126 -25.81 9.20 -11.53
N ARG A 127 -25.54 10.50 -11.44
CA ARG A 127 -26.53 11.54 -11.74
C ARG A 127 -26.66 11.63 -13.26
N GLY A 128 -27.42 10.71 -13.82
CA GLY A 128 -27.85 10.71 -15.22
C GLY A 128 -29.35 10.55 -15.30
N GLY A 129 -30.07 11.64 -15.56
CA GLY A 129 -31.52 11.66 -15.71
C GLY A 129 -32.01 11.20 -17.08
N SER A 130 -33.30 10.86 -17.09
CA SER A 130 -34.29 10.90 -18.18
C SER A 130 -34.05 10.09 -19.47
N ARG A 131 -34.92 9.09 -19.74
CA ARG A 131 -36.09 9.19 -20.65
C ARG A 131 -36.69 7.81 -20.98
N GLY A 132 -38.01 7.80 -21.19
CA GLY A 132 -38.77 6.77 -21.91
C GLY A 132 -39.74 6.02 -20.99
N SER A 133 -41.05 5.98 -21.24
CA SER A 133 -41.87 6.41 -22.38
C SER A 133 -43.28 6.78 -21.89
#